data_AF-A0A2A5F6Y1-F1
#
_entry.id   AF-A0A2A5F6Y1-F1
#
_cell.length_a   1.000
_cell.length_b   1.000
_cell.length_c   1.000
_cell.angle_alpha   90.00
_cell.angle_beta   90.00
_cell.angle_gamma   90.00
#
_symmetry.space_group_name_H-M   'P 1'
#
loop_
_entity.id
_entity.type
_entity.pdbx_description
1 polymer ?
#
loop_
_entity_poly.entity_id
_entity_poly.type
_entity_poly.pdbx_seq_one_letter_code
_entity_poly.pdbx_strand_id
1 'polypeptide(L)'
;MSVIDEIMQRETAVWINGQINELPDRAKFRASSALRSLQWANDIYESGMPIPACFCALHATEEAVSAFISCAKVCGYSGAKMINIKDHAAKATVSLMAQKVSGMLLQYKVAVGFDPRTDALAVRYALDGKTLFNEASTKLFHFHDGQGSIRPDFYEELVNMFGDVDELKAAVKIGQEARNEIFYATSAGYPTGFNKPEESLGRECQISLGLIWAALDMKANENELIPFIVQALQTANIVIAELKKK
;
A
#
# COMPACT_ATOMS: atom_id res chain seq x y z
N MET A 1 -15.14 -14.32 -13.71
CA MET A 1 -14.23 -14.23 -12.56
C MET A 1 -13.65 -12.83 -12.59
N SER A 2 -13.91 -12.02 -11.58
CA SER A 2 -13.36 -10.66 -11.55
C SER A 2 -11.85 -10.69 -11.23
N VAL A 3 -11.16 -9.59 -11.56
CA VAL A 3 -9.73 -9.40 -11.23
C VAL A 3 -9.44 -9.50 -9.72
N ILE A 4 -10.39 -9.10 -8.86
CA ILE A 4 -10.22 -9.22 -7.41
C ILE A 4 -10.28 -10.68 -7.00
N ASP A 5 -11.26 -11.43 -7.50
CA ASP A 5 -11.39 -12.86 -7.21
C ASP A 5 -10.15 -13.65 -7.66
N GLU A 6 -9.64 -13.35 -8.86
CA GLU A 6 -8.38 -13.91 -9.38
C GLU A 6 -7.17 -13.64 -8.47
N ILE A 7 -7.09 -12.47 -7.84
CA ILE A 7 -6.00 -12.12 -6.94
C ILE A 7 -6.19 -12.78 -5.57
N MET A 8 -7.41 -12.74 -5.04
CA MET A 8 -7.76 -13.24 -3.71
C MET A 8 -7.67 -14.77 -3.61
N GLN A 9 -7.83 -15.50 -4.72
CA GLN A 9 -7.64 -16.95 -4.79
C GLN A 9 -6.17 -17.38 -4.83
N ARG A 10 -5.21 -16.46 -5.01
CA ARG A 10 -3.78 -16.81 -4.99
C ARG A 10 -3.36 -17.23 -3.59
N GLU A 11 -2.47 -18.22 -3.51
CA GLU A 11 -1.94 -18.73 -2.23
C GLU A 11 -1.37 -17.62 -1.35
N THR A 12 -0.74 -16.60 -1.93
CA THR A 12 -0.22 -15.44 -1.19
C THR A 12 -1.32 -14.63 -0.51
N ALA A 13 -2.44 -14.37 -1.20
CA ALA A 13 -3.57 -13.64 -0.65
C ALA A 13 -4.31 -14.46 0.42
N VAL A 14 -4.47 -15.77 0.17
CA VAL A 14 -5.04 -16.72 1.14
C VAL A 14 -4.20 -16.75 2.41
N TRP A 15 -2.88 -16.83 2.29
CA TRP A 15 -1.96 -16.80 3.42
C TRP A 15 -2.06 -15.47 4.18
N ILE A 16 -1.99 -14.31 3.50
CA ILE A 16 -2.12 -12.99 4.15
C ILE A 16 -3.44 -12.90 4.95
N ASN A 17 -4.55 -13.34 4.36
CA ASN A 17 -5.86 -13.35 5.02
C ASN A 17 -5.86 -14.28 6.26
N GLY A 18 -5.22 -15.44 6.17
CA GLY A 18 -5.08 -16.38 7.29
C GLY A 18 -4.30 -15.80 8.48
N GLN A 19 -3.34 -14.91 8.21
CA GLN A 19 -2.43 -14.36 9.23
C GLN A 19 -2.93 -13.07 9.91
N ILE A 20 -4.04 -12.46 9.48
CA ILE A 20 -4.48 -11.16 10.03
C ILE A 20 -4.74 -11.16 11.55
N ASN A 21 -4.97 -12.34 12.14
CA ASN A 21 -5.19 -12.49 13.57
C ASN A 21 -3.93 -12.23 14.41
N GLU A 22 -2.74 -12.30 13.81
CA GLU A 22 -1.45 -12.02 14.46
C GLU A 22 -1.23 -10.51 14.66
N LEU A 23 -1.95 -9.67 13.92
CA LEU A 23 -1.85 -8.22 14.04
C LEU A 23 -2.43 -7.72 15.39
N PRO A 24 -1.89 -6.62 15.94
CA PRO A 24 -2.50 -5.95 17.09
C PRO A 24 -3.96 -5.55 16.81
N ASP A 25 -4.84 -5.56 17.82
CA ASP A 25 -6.29 -5.38 17.68
C ASP A 25 -6.74 -4.31 16.68
N ARG A 26 -6.24 -3.07 16.82
CA ARG A 26 -6.61 -1.99 15.90
C ARG A 26 -6.16 -2.27 14.47
N ALA A 27 -4.96 -2.82 14.27
CA ALA A 27 -4.47 -3.17 12.95
C ALA A 27 -5.25 -4.36 12.36
N LYS A 28 -5.52 -5.39 13.17
CA LYS A 28 -6.34 -6.55 12.82
C LYS A 28 -7.73 -6.17 12.30
N PHE A 29 -8.47 -5.36 13.04
CA PHE A 29 -9.83 -4.97 12.62
C PHE A 29 -9.82 -4.12 11.35
N ARG A 30 -8.80 -3.28 11.16
CA ARG A 30 -8.62 -2.48 9.93
C ARG A 30 -8.26 -3.35 8.73
N ALA A 31 -7.36 -4.32 8.90
CA ALA A 31 -7.03 -5.30 7.86
C ALA A 31 -8.25 -6.14 7.45
N SER A 32 -9.02 -6.63 8.44
CA SER A 32 -10.28 -7.34 8.18
C SER A 32 -11.29 -6.46 7.43
N SER A 33 -11.42 -5.17 7.81
CA SER A 33 -12.29 -4.22 7.11
C SER A 33 -11.85 -3.98 5.66
N ALA A 34 -10.53 -3.91 5.40
CA ALA A 34 -9.99 -3.79 4.06
C ALA A 34 -10.34 -5.01 3.19
N LEU A 35 -10.07 -6.23 3.67
CA LEU A 35 -10.38 -7.46 2.93
C LEU A 35 -11.89 -7.62 2.67
N ARG A 36 -12.73 -7.28 3.65
CA ARG A 36 -14.19 -7.27 3.45
C ARG A 36 -14.63 -6.24 2.40
N SER A 37 -13.98 -5.08 2.36
CA SER A 37 -14.27 -4.04 1.37
C SER A 37 -13.85 -4.47 -0.04
N LEU A 38 -12.77 -5.25 -0.20
CA LEU A 38 -12.42 -5.88 -1.48
C LEU A 38 -13.45 -6.92 -1.91
N GLN A 39 -13.96 -7.74 -0.98
CA GLN A 39 -15.04 -8.68 -1.29
C GLN A 39 -16.29 -7.94 -1.79
N TRP A 40 -16.71 -6.87 -1.10
CA TRP A 40 -17.82 -6.06 -1.58
C TRP A 40 -17.55 -5.42 -2.94
N ALA A 41 -16.33 -4.93 -3.17
CA ALA A 41 -15.94 -4.40 -4.48
C ALA A 41 -16.08 -5.47 -5.58
N ASN A 42 -15.67 -6.71 -5.32
CA ASN A 42 -15.83 -7.84 -6.22
C ASN A 42 -17.32 -8.08 -6.55
N ASP A 43 -18.15 -8.29 -5.53
CA ASP A 43 -19.55 -8.67 -5.71
C ASP A 43 -20.37 -7.57 -6.42
N ILE A 44 -20.08 -6.30 -6.10
CA ILE A 44 -20.70 -5.13 -6.72
C ILE A 44 -20.25 -5.02 -8.19
N TYR A 45 -18.98 -5.27 -8.49
CA TYR A 45 -18.47 -5.23 -9.86
C TYR A 45 -19.08 -6.34 -10.71
N GLU A 46 -19.16 -7.58 -10.19
CA GLU A 46 -19.80 -8.71 -10.88
C GLU A 46 -21.31 -8.49 -11.11
N SER A 47 -21.94 -7.65 -10.29
CA SER A 47 -23.32 -7.18 -10.46
C SER A 47 -23.48 -6.08 -11.53
N GLY A 48 -22.41 -5.71 -12.25
CA GLY A 48 -22.44 -4.72 -13.32
C GLY A 48 -22.38 -3.26 -12.84
N MET A 49 -21.89 -3.01 -11.62
CA MET A 49 -21.84 -1.67 -11.02
C MET A 49 -20.38 -1.20 -10.78
N PRO A 50 -19.63 -0.80 -11.81
CA PRO A 50 -18.20 -0.54 -11.68
C PRO A 50 -17.85 0.68 -10.81
N ILE A 51 -18.66 1.73 -10.82
CA ILE A 51 -18.44 2.96 -10.03
C ILE A 51 -18.42 2.66 -8.52
N PRO A 52 -19.50 2.11 -7.91
CA PRO A 52 -19.49 1.78 -6.49
C PRO A 52 -18.47 0.68 -6.14
N ALA A 53 -18.17 -0.24 -7.07
CA ALA A 53 -17.11 -1.23 -6.87
C ALA A 53 -15.74 -0.57 -6.68
N CYS A 54 -15.37 0.36 -7.58
CA CYS A 54 -14.11 1.08 -7.48
C CYS A 54 -14.03 1.93 -6.20
N PHE A 55 -15.14 2.49 -5.73
CA PHE A 55 -15.17 3.17 -4.43
C PHE A 55 -14.88 2.21 -3.27
N CYS A 56 -15.51 1.03 -3.25
CA CYS A 56 -15.25 0.02 -2.22
C CYS A 56 -13.78 -0.43 -2.23
N ALA A 57 -13.17 -0.56 -3.41
CA ALA A 57 -11.77 -0.90 -3.55
C ALA A 57 -10.83 0.22 -3.03
N LEU A 58 -11.11 1.48 -3.33
CA LEU A 58 -10.37 2.61 -2.74
C LEU A 58 -10.50 2.65 -1.22
N HIS A 59 -11.71 2.39 -0.70
CA HIS A 59 -11.93 2.31 0.74
C HIS A 59 -11.13 1.15 1.37
N ALA A 60 -11.01 0.02 0.68
CA ALA A 60 -10.14 -1.07 1.13
C ALA A 60 -8.69 -0.62 1.31
N THR A 61 -8.15 0.14 0.36
CA THR A 61 -6.81 0.72 0.46
C THR A 61 -6.68 1.68 1.65
N GLU A 62 -7.66 2.55 1.90
CA GLU A 62 -7.65 3.44 3.08
C GLU A 62 -7.63 2.67 4.41
N GLU A 63 -8.37 1.56 4.49
CA GLU A 63 -8.40 0.70 5.68
C GLU A 63 -7.09 -0.10 5.81
N ALA A 64 -6.49 -0.56 4.71
CA ALA A 64 -5.19 -1.22 4.70
C ALA A 64 -4.06 -0.28 5.16
N VAL A 65 -4.06 0.99 4.70
CA VAL A 65 -3.16 2.03 5.24
C VAL A 65 -3.39 2.21 6.74
N SER A 66 -4.64 2.23 7.19
CA SER A 66 -4.97 2.35 8.61
C SER A 66 -4.45 1.18 9.42
N ALA A 67 -4.48 -0.05 8.87
CA ALA A 67 -3.93 -1.24 9.47
C ALA A 67 -2.39 -1.14 9.61
N PHE A 68 -1.71 -0.81 8.52
CA PHE A 68 -0.26 -0.59 8.47
C PHE A 68 0.20 0.44 9.52
N ILE A 69 -0.38 1.64 9.51
CA ILE A 69 0.00 2.70 10.45
C ILE A 69 -0.34 2.33 11.90
N SER A 70 -1.47 1.65 12.15
CA SER A 70 -1.82 1.19 13.50
C SER A 70 -0.83 0.15 14.01
N CYS A 71 -0.40 -0.78 13.16
CA CYS A 71 0.60 -1.78 13.51
C CYS A 71 1.96 -1.13 13.80
N ALA A 72 2.41 -0.23 12.92
CA ALA A 72 3.65 0.51 13.08
C ALA A 72 3.70 1.30 14.41
N LYS A 73 2.58 1.91 14.83
CA LYS A 73 2.46 2.60 16.12
C LYS A 73 2.68 1.67 17.32
N VAL A 74 2.15 0.45 17.25
CA VAL A 74 2.30 -0.57 18.31
C VAL A 74 3.73 -1.14 18.32
N CYS A 75 4.31 -1.39 17.14
CA CYS A 75 5.67 -1.92 16.98
C CYS A 75 6.78 -0.87 17.19
N GLY A 76 6.49 0.28 17.80
CA GLY A 76 7.50 1.25 18.20
C GLY A 76 8.01 2.22 17.13
N TYR A 77 7.47 2.22 15.91
CA TYR A 77 7.91 3.13 14.86
C TYR A 77 7.48 4.58 15.17
N SER A 78 8.45 5.44 15.52
CA SER A 78 8.21 6.83 15.93
C SER A 78 7.53 7.65 14.83
N GLY A 79 7.94 7.50 13.57
CA GLY A 79 7.36 8.18 12.42
C GLY A 79 5.86 7.91 12.24
N ALA A 80 5.37 6.73 12.63
CA ALA A 80 3.95 6.41 12.52
C ALA A 80 3.09 7.24 13.48
N LYS A 81 3.62 7.67 14.64
CA LYS A 81 2.87 8.45 15.64
C LYS A 81 2.37 9.79 15.10
N MET A 82 3.10 10.38 14.16
CA MET A 82 2.80 11.67 13.54
C MET A 82 1.73 11.59 12.43
N ILE A 83 1.45 10.38 11.94
CA ILE A 83 0.49 10.14 10.88
C ILE A 83 -0.92 9.98 11.47
N ASN A 84 -1.81 10.92 11.14
CA ASN A 84 -3.20 10.88 11.55
C ASN A 84 -4.04 10.06 10.55
N ILE A 85 -4.42 8.84 10.94
CA ILE A 85 -5.25 7.95 10.09
C ILE A 85 -6.69 8.45 9.85
N LYS A 86 -7.11 9.55 10.50
CA LYS A 86 -8.39 10.22 10.19
C LYS A 86 -8.26 11.29 9.10
N ASP A 87 -7.02 11.66 8.75
CA ASP A 87 -6.75 12.62 7.70
C ASP A 87 -6.65 11.89 6.36
N HIS A 88 -7.54 12.22 5.42
CA HIS A 88 -7.55 11.61 4.09
C HIS A 88 -6.28 11.93 3.31
N ALA A 89 -5.69 13.13 3.49
CA ALA A 89 -4.43 13.48 2.84
C ALA A 89 -3.30 12.55 3.30
N ALA A 90 -3.22 12.29 4.60
CA ALA A 90 -2.22 11.39 5.17
C ALA A 90 -2.38 9.95 4.66
N LYS A 91 -3.63 9.47 4.53
CA LYS A 91 -3.91 8.15 3.95
C LYS A 91 -3.50 8.08 2.47
N ALA A 92 -3.86 9.09 1.70
CA ALA A 92 -3.53 9.21 0.28
C ALA A 92 -2.01 9.28 0.06
N THR A 93 -1.25 9.99 0.91
CA THR A 93 0.21 9.99 0.87
C THR A 93 0.77 8.57 1.01
N VAL A 94 0.33 7.82 2.03
CA VAL A 94 0.89 6.49 2.30
C VAL A 94 0.50 5.49 1.20
N SER A 95 -0.73 5.52 0.68
CA SER A 95 -1.13 4.64 -0.42
C SER A 95 -0.38 4.95 -1.72
N LEU A 96 -0.21 6.24 -2.04
CA LEU A 96 0.56 6.69 -3.20
C LEU A 96 2.02 6.23 -3.11
N MET A 97 2.62 6.33 -1.92
CA MET A 97 3.98 5.82 -1.70
C MET A 97 4.05 4.31 -1.87
N ALA A 98 3.11 3.54 -1.33
CA ALA A 98 3.07 2.09 -1.53
C ALA A 98 2.95 1.71 -3.02
N GLN A 99 2.16 2.47 -3.78
CA GLN A 99 2.06 2.31 -5.23
C GLN A 99 3.41 2.58 -5.93
N LYS A 100 4.10 3.67 -5.56
CA LYS A 100 5.40 4.01 -6.17
C LYS A 100 6.49 3.02 -5.82
N VAL A 101 6.57 2.58 -4.57
CA VAL A 101 7.47 1.49 -4.16
C VAL A 101 7.21 0.25 -5.00
N SER A 102 5.95 -0.14 -5.18
CA SER A 102 5.61 -1.29 -6.04
C SER A 102 6.11 -1.11 -7.48
N GLY A 103 6.02 0.10 -8.03
CA GLY A 103 6.59 0.44 -9.33
C GLY A 103 8.11 0.32 -9.39
N MET A 104 8.82 0.77 -8.34
CA MET A 104 10.28 0.62 -8.24
C MET A 104 10.71 -0.85 -8.20
N LEU A 105 9.90 -1.73 -7.60
CA LEU A 105 10.20 -3.15 -7.52
C LEU A 105 10.12 -3.87 -8.88
N LEU A 106 9.45 -3.30 -9.88
CA LEU A 106 9.34 -3.89 -11.21
C LEU A 106 10.70 -4.10 -11.88
N GLN A 107 11.68 -3.22 -11.63
CA GLN A 107 13.02 -3.34 -12.22
C GLN A 107 13.76 -4.61 -11.76
N TYR A 108 13.41 -5.13 -10.58
CA TYR A 108 14.02 -6.32 -10.00
C TYR A 108 13.24 -7.60 -10.35
N LYS A 109 12.21 -7.53 -11.21
CA LYS A 109 11.39 -8.69 -11.62
C LYS A 109 10.89 -9.51 -10.42
N VAL A 110 10.49 -8.81 -9.36
CA VAL A 110 10.04 -9.41 -8.10
C VAL A 110 8.82 -10.30 -8.36
N ALA A 111 8.88 -11.53 -7.83
CA ALA A 111 7.75 -12.43 -7.77
C ALA A 111 7.62 -12.97 -6.33
N VAL A 112 6.41 -12.98 -5.80
CA VAL A 112 6.10 -13.47 -4.45
C VAL A 112 5.25 -14.73 -4.57
N GLY A 113 5.57 -15.76 -3.79
CA GLY A 113 4.84 -17.02 -3.71
C GLY A 113 4.74 -17.50 -2.26
N PHE A 114 3.84 -18.43 -1.99
CA PHE A 114 3.77 -19.11 -0.71
C PHE A 114 4.75 -20.29 -0.68
N ASP A 115 5.54 -20.43 0.38
CA ASP A 115 6.37 -21.62 0.62
C ASP A 115 5.72 -22.49 1.73
N PRO A 116 5.09 -23.62 1.37
CA PRO A 116 4.40 -24.47 2.34
C PRO A 116 5.35 -25.16 3.32
N ARG A 117 6.67 -25.16 3.07
CA ARG A 117 7.66 -25.80 3.96
C ARG A 117 7.98 -24.92 5.17
N THR A 118 7.98 -23.62 4.98
CA THR A 118 8.28 -22.63 6.02
C THR A 118 7.03 -21.91 6.52
N ASP A 119 5.87 -22.18 5.91
CA ASP A 119 4.60 -21.48 6.17
C ASP A 119 4.75 -19.95 6.08
N ALA A 120 5.53 -19.49 5.09
CA ALA A 120 5.86 -18.10 4.89
C ALA A 120 5.77 -17.72 3.41
N LEU A 121 5.71 -16.42 3.14
CA LEU A 121 5.88 -15.93 1.77
C LEU A 121 7.36 -15.97 1.40
N ALA A 122 7.66 -16.45 0.20
CA ALA A 122 8.98 -16.40 -0.40
C ALA A 122 8.99 -15.38 -1.55
N VAL A 123 10.13 -14.74 -1.75
CA VAL A 123 10.36 -13.80 -2.83
C VAL A 123 11.48 -14.27 -3.74
N ARG A 124 11.27 -14.16 -5.03
CA ARG A 124 12.27 -14.29 -6.08
C ARG A 124 12.50 -12.94 -6.74
N TYR A 125 13.74 -12.54 -6.92
CA TYR A 125 14.09 -11.28 -7.56
C TYR A 125 15.42 -11.36 -8.32
N ALA A 126 15.62 -10.45 -9.27
CA ALA A 126 16.84 -10.32 -10.06
C ALA A 126 17.71 -9.18 -9.50
N LEU A 127 18.97 -9.47 -9.19
CA LEU A 127 19.97 -8.50 -8.75
C LEU A 127 21.32 -8.83 -9.39
N ASP A 128 21.96 -7.84 -10.01
CA ASP A 128 23.26 -8.00 -10.69
C ASP A 128 23.31 -9.19 -11.67
N GLY A 129 22.23 -9.40 -12.42
CA GLY A 129 22.08 -10.50 -13.37
C GLY A 129 21.85 -11.88 -12.74
N LYS A 130 21.79 -11.99 -11.41
CA LYS A 130 21.51 -13.23 -10.68
C LYS A 130 20.06 -13.27 -10.21
N THR A 131 19.47 -14.46 -10.19
CA THR A 131 18.18 -14.70 -9.54
C THR A 131 18.42 -15.14 -8.10
N LEU A 132 17.86 -14.39 -7.15
CA LEU A 132 17.95 -14.66 -5.72
C LEU A 132 16.59 -15.09 -5.17
N PHE A 133 16.62 -15.86 -4.08
CA PHE A 133 15.45 -16.36 -3.37
C PHE A 133 15.64 -16.10 -1.87
N ASN A 134 14.64 -15.52 -1.23
CA ASN A 134 14.62 -15.27 0.22
C ASN A 134 13.19 -15.43 0.75
N GLU A 135 13.05 -15.54 2.07
CA GLU A 135 11.75 -15.25 2.69
C GLU A 135 11.38 -13.80 2.40
N ALA A 136 10.13 -13.56 2.03
CA ALA A 136 9.64 -12.22 1.72
C ALA A 136 9.60 -11.40 3.00
N SER A 137 10.43 -10.37 3.05
CA SER A 137 10.41 -9.38 4.13
C SER A 137 10.73 -8.00 3.57
N THR A 138 10.16 -6.96 4.19
CA THR A 138 10.52 -5.58 3.88
C THR A 138 11.95 -5.24 4.30
N LYS A 139 12.61 -6.10 5.09
CA LYS A 139 14.07 -6.06 5.35
C LYS A 139 14.93 -6.24 4.11
N LEU A 140 14.39 -6.78 3.03
CA LEU A 140 15.13 -6.91 1.76
C LEU A 140 15.22 -5.58 0.99
N PHE A 141 14.48 -4.57 1.44
CA PHE A 141 14.49 -3.24 0.82
C PHE A 141 15.31 -2.29 1.67
N HIS A 142 16.19 -1.54 1.02
CA HIS A 142 16.89 -0.42 1.61
C HIS A 142 17.12 0.62 0.52
N PHE A 143 16.87 1.89 0.82
CA PHE A 143 17.37 2.97 -0.04
C PHE A 143 18.79 3.34 0.38
N HIS A 144 19.68 3.28 -0.60
CA HIS A 144 21.08 3.65 -0.44
C HIS A 144 21.36 4.97 -1.18
N ASP A 145 22.34 5.73 -0.69
CA ASP A 145 22.93 6.83 -1.45
C ASP A 145 23.87 6.32 -2.55
N GLY A 146 24.43 7.25 -3.34
CA GLY A 146 25.37 6.93 -4.42
C GLY A 146 26.69 6.31 -3.93
N GLN A 147 26.91 6.24 -2.63
CA GLN A 147 28.07 5.67 -1.95
C GLN A 147 27.73 4.33 -1.28
N GLY A 148 26.48 3.86 -1.36
CA GLY A 148 26.04 2.60 -0.77
C GLY A 148 25.62 2.69 0.71
N SER A 149 25.54 3.87 1.31
CA SER A 149 25.07 4.04 2.70
C SER A 149 23.55 4.14 2.74
N ILE A 150 22.91 3.56 3.77
CA ILE A 150 21.45 3.63 3.94
C ILE A 150 21.05 5.09 4.19
N ARG A 151 20.13 5.62 3.37
CA ARG A 151 19.58 6.98 3.55
C ARG A 151 18.60 7.04 4.74
N PRO A 152 18.37 8.20 5.37
CA PRO A 152 17.34 8.34 6.41
C PRO A 152 15.91 8.26 5.84
N ASP A 153 15.73 8.64 4.58
CA ASP A 153 14.47 8.66 3.84
C ASP A 153 14.75 8.64 2.32
N PHE A 154 13.71 8.55 1.49
CA PHE A 154 13.82 8.59 0.02
C PHE A 154 12.96 9.70 -0.60
N TYR A 155 12.84 10.84 0.08
CA TYR A 155 11.98 11.94 -0.36
C TYR A 155 12.41 12.52 -1.70
N GLU A 156 13.72 12.73 -1.92
CA GLU A 156 14.24 13.25 -3.20
C GLU A 156 13.92 12.30 -4.36
N GLU A 157 14.11 10.99 -4.17
CA GLU A 157 13.77 9.98 -5.15
C GLU A 157 12.28 9.97 -5.45
N LEU A 158 11.44 10.11 -4.41
CA LEU A 158 9.99 10.22 -4.58
C LEU A 158 9.62 11.46 -5.39
N VAL A 159 10.17 12.64 -5.05
CA VAL A 159 9.96 13.89 -5.80
C VAL A 159 10.39 13.73 -7.26
N ASN A 160 11.56 13.16 -7.52
CA ASN A 160 12.06 12.92 -8.87
C ASN A 160 11.12 12.01 -9.69
N MET A 161 10.44 11.04 -9.07
CA MET A 161 9.44 10.20 -9.75
C MET A 161 8.15 10.94 -10.12
N PHE A 162 7.91 12.09 -9.51
CA PHE A 162 6.82 13.00 -9.85
C PHE A 162 7.31 14.25 -10.58
N GLY A 163 8.58 14.35 -10.96
CA GLY A 163 9.12 15.57 -11.58
C GLY A 163 9.51 16.63 -10.54
N ASP A 164 8.56 17.11 -9.73
CA ASP A 164 8.83 18.07 -8.67
C ASP A 164 7.87 17.96 -7.46
N VAL A 165 8.05 18.85 -6.48
CA VAL A 165 7.26 18.87 -5.24
C VAL A 165 5.80 19.26 -5.51
N ASP A 166 5.54 20.15 -6.46
CA ASP A 166 4.19 20.61 -6.77
C ASP A 166 3.39 19.53 -7.48
N GLU A 167 4.01 18.79 -8.40
CA GLU A 167 3.43 17.61 -9.04
C GLU A 167 3.17 16.48 -8.03
N LEU A 168 4.07 16.26 -7.06
CA LEU A 168 3.83 15.33 -5.96
C LEU A 168 2.63 15.77 -5.10
N LYS A 169 2.53 17.06 -4.75
CA LYS A 169 1.40 17.61 -3.98
C LYS A 169 0.10 17.46 -4.76
N ALA A 170 0.11 17.74 -6.06
CA ALA A 170 -1.04 17.56 -6.94
C ALA A 170 -1.48 16.09 -7.01
N ALA A 171 -0.54 15.15 -7.13
CA ALA A 171 -0.85 13.72 -7.14
C ALA A 171 -1.47 13.24 -5.83
N VAL A 172 -0.98 13.70 -4.66
CA VAL A 172 -1.60 13.37 -3.38
C VAL A 172 -3.00 13.97 -3.27
N LYS A 173 -3.19 15.21 -3.73
CA LYS A 173 -4.50 15.87 -3.73
C LYS A 173 -5.52 15.12 -4.59
N ILE A 174 -5.12 14.67 -5.77
CA ILE A 174 -5.95 13.81 -6.62
C ILE A 174 -6.30 12.52 -5.88
N GLY A 175 -5.33 11.85 -5.24
CA GLY A 175 -5.59 10.64 -4.47
C GLY A 175 -6.56 10.86 -3.29
N GLN A 176 -6.48 12.02 -2.62
CA GLN A 176 -7.39 12.43 -1.57
C GLN A 176 -8.82 12.68 -2.10
N GLU A 177 -8.93 13.29 -3.27
CA GLU A 177 -10.21 13.68 -3.88
C GLU A 177 -10.85 12.53 -4.67
N ALA A 178 -10.08 11.53 -5.11
CA ALA A 178 -10.53 10.42 -5.96
C ALA A 178 -11.79 9.72 -5.45
N ARG A 179 -11.88 9.51 -4.13
CA ARG A 179 -13.07 8.90 -3.51
C ARG A 179 -14.32 9.76 -3.69
N ASN A 180 -14.17 11.08 -3.57
CA ASN A 180 -15.27 12.02 -3.73
C ASN A 180 -15.65 12.19 -5.21
N GLU A 181 -14.65 12.24 -6.09
CA GLU A 181 -14.84 12.41 -7.53
C GLU A 181 -15.54 11.21 -8.19
N ILE A 182 -15.48 10.01 -7.61
CA ILE A 182 -16.18 8.83 -8.16
C ILE A 182 -17.69 8.84 -7.87
N PHE A 183 -18.14 9.48 -6.79
CA PHE A 183 -19.54 9.43 -6.38
C PHE A 183 -20.29 10.75 -6.46
N TYR A 184 -19.62 11.87 -6.23
CA TYR A 184 -20.31 13.16 -6.15
C TYR A 184 -20.29 13.86 -7.49
N ALA A 185 -21.47 14.29 -7.94
CA ALA A 185 -21.58 15.21 -9.07
C ALA A 185 -20.82 16.51 -8.77
N THR A 186 -20.10 17.00 -9.76
CA THR A 186 -19.40 18.27 -9.70
C THR A 186 -20.11 19.30 -10.57
N SER A 187 -19.67 20.55 -10.53
CA SER A 187 -20.14 21.58 -11.47
C SER A 187 -19.85 21.23 -12.95
N ALA A 188 -18.97 20.26 -13.21
CA ALA A 188 -18.67 19.76 -14.55
C ALA A 188 -19.53 18.57 -15.00
N GLY A 189 -20.40 18.01 -14.13
CA GLY A 189 -21.30 16.90 -14.47
C GLY A 189 -21.31 15.77 -13.43
N TYR A 190 -21.93 14.64 -13.80
CA TYR A 190 -21.91 13.43 -12.97
C TYR A 190 -20.70 12.55 -13.30
N PRO A 191 -20.13 11.86 -12.31
CA PRO A 191 -18.97 11.01 -12.56
C PRO A 191 -19.34 9.79 -13.40
N THR A 192 -18.47 9.47 -14.37
CA THR A 192 -18.57 8.28 -15.22
C THR A 192 -17.69 7.13 -14.72
N GLY A 193 -17.00 7.32 -13.58
CA GLY A 193 -16.07 6.35 -13.02
C GLY A 193 -14.71 6.35 -13.71
N PHE A 194 -13.91 5.31 -13.43
CA PHE A 194 -12.64 5.09 -14.12
C PHE A 194 -12.87 4.57 -15.54
N ASN A 195 -12.06 5.03 -16.50
CA ASN A 195 -12.09 4.52 -17.88
C ASN A 195 -11.82 3.00 -17.96
N LYS A 196 -11.06 2.47 -17.00
CA LYS A 196 -10.67 1.06 -16.89
C LYS A 196 -10.87 0.58 -15.45
N PRO A 197 -12.10 0.27 -15.04
CA PRO A 197 -12.39 -0.08 -13.65
C PRO A 197 -11.64 -1.32 -13.19
N GLU A 198 -11.41 -2.30 -14.07
CA GLU A 198 -10.69 -3.54 -13.77
C GLU A 198 -9.22 -3.28 -13.38
N GLU A 199 -8.54 -2.39 -14.10
CA GLU A 199 -7.17 -1.99 -13.75
C GLU A 199 -7.13 -1.30 -12.37
N SER A 200 -8.15 -0.50 -12.06
CA SER A 200 -8.29 0.15 -10.76
C SER A 200 -8.54 -0.87 -9.64
N LEU A 201 -9.49 -1.79 -9.83
CA LEU A 201 -9.82 -2.85 -8.87
C LEU A 201 -8.62 -3.75 -8.58
N GLY A 202 -7.91 -4.19 -9.62
CA GLY A 202 -6.70 -5.00 -9.49
C GLY A 202 -5.59 -4.27 -8.73
N ARG A 203 -5.36 -2.99 -9.05
CA ARG A 203 -4.37 -2.15 -8.35
C ARG A 203 -4.69 -2.00 -6.86
N GLU A 204 -5.91 -1.60 -6.52
CA GLU A 204 -6.30 -1.38 -5.11
C GLU A 204 -6.26 -2.69 -4.30
N CYS A 205 -6.63 -3.82 -4.92
CA CYS A 205 -6.50 -5.15 -4.31
C CYS A 205 -5.04 -5.48 -3.96
N GLN A 206 -4.12 -5.31 -4.91
CA GLN A 206 -2.69 -5.58 -4.71
C GLN A 206 -2.06 -4.65 -3.67
N ILE A 207 -2.37 -3.35 -3.72
CA ILE A 207 -1.86 -2.37 -2.74
C ILE A 207 -2.39 -2.71 -1.34
N SER A 208 -3.67 -3.02 -1.22
CA SER A 208 -4.28 -3.40 0.06
C SER A 208 -3.61 -4.64 0.66
N LEU A 209 -3.42 -5.69 -0.13
CA LEU A 209 -2.72 -6.91 0.31
C LEU A 209 -1.26 -6.62 0.69
N GLY A 210 -0.55 -5.81 -0.10
CA GLY A 210 0.83 -5.43 0.19
C GLY A 210 0.98 -4.65 1.50
N LEU A 211 0.06 -3.72 1.79
CA LEU A 211 0.05 -2.96 3.04
C LEU A 211 -0.29 -3.84 4.26
N ILE A 212 -1.24 -4.77 4.12
CA ILE A 212 -1.56 -5.74 5.18
C ILE A 212 -0.37 -6.67 5.43
N TRP A 213 0.27 -7.17 4.36
CA TRP A 213 1.48 -7.97 4.47
C TRP A 213 2.63 -7.21 5.14
N ALA A 214 2.87 -5.95 4.78
CA ALA A 214 3.87 -5.12 5.45
C ALA A 214 3.57 -4.93 6.95
N ALA A 215 2.29 -4.90 7.35
CA ALA A 215 1.90 -4.89 8.75
C ALA A 215 2.25 -6.21 9.46
N LEU A 216 2.02 -7.35 8.81
CA LEU A 216 2.38 -8.67 9.32
C LEU A 216 3.89 -8.83 9.46
N ASP A 217 4.65 -8.40 8.45
CA ASP A 217 6.12 -8.43 8.46
C ASP A 217 6.70 -7.55 9.59
N MET A 218 6.14 -6.35 9.81
CA MET A 218 6.50 -5.53 10.98
C MET A 218 6.23 -6.24 12.31
N LYS A 219 5.09 -6.93 12.43
CA LYS A 219 4.71 -7.63 13.66
C LYS A 219 5.60 -8.85 13.89
N ALA A 220 5.91 -9.62 12.85
CA ALA A 220 6.85 -10.74 12.93
C ALA A 220 8.25 -10.29 13.36
N ASN A 221 8.61 -9.04 13.06
CA ASN A 221 9.90 -8.44 13.40
C ASN A 221 9.79 -7.38 14.52
N GLU A 222 8.82 -7.47 15.43
CA GLU A 222 8.52 -6.37 16.38
C GLU A 222 9.67 -6.00 17.34
N ASN A 223 10.68 -6.85 17.46
CA ASN A 223 11.89 -6.61 18.25
C ASN A 223 12.94 -5.75 17.53
N GLU A 224 12.75 -5.44 16.25
CA GLU A 224 13.69 -4.69 15.43
C GLU A 224 12.95 -3.72 14.50
N LEU A 225 13.44 -2.50 14.39
CA LEU A 225 12.91 -1.55 13.40
C LEU A 225 13.47 -1.89 12.02
N ILE A 226 12.57 -2.19 11.08
CA ILE A 226 12.94 -2.45 9.69
C ILE A 226 13.33 -1.11 9.03
N PRO A 227 14.58 -0.95 8.52
CA PRO A 227 15.05 0.34 8.01
C PRO A 227 14.17 0.93 6.90
N PHE A 228 13.69 0.09 5.98
CA PHE A 228 12.78 0.54 4.92
C PHE A 228 11.49 1.16 5.45
N ILE A 229 10.90 0.57 6.48
CA ILE A 229 9.67 1.08 7.09
C ILE A 229 9.95 2.42 7.79
N VAL A 230 11.11 2.55 8.45
CA VAL A 230 11.54 3.83 9.02
C VAL A 230 11.66 4.90 7.93
N GLN A 231 12.35 4.59 6.83
CA GLN A 231 12.51 5.48 5.68
C GLN A 231 11.14 5.88 5.09
N ALA A 232 10.24 4.92 4.88
CA ALA A 232 8.92 5.17 4.32
C ALA A 232 8.04 6.05 5.23
N LEU A 233 8.05 5.80 6.54
CA LEU A 233 7.31 6.65 7.48
C LEU A 233 7.90 8.06 7.58
N GLN A 234 9.23 8.18 7.47
CA GLN A 234 9.90 9.48 7.46
C GLN A 234 9.53 10.27 6.21
N THR A 235 9.65 9.67 5.02
CA THR A 235 9.23 10.29 3.75
C THR A 235 7.75 10.69 3.78
N ALA A 236 6.85 9.82 4.29
CA ALA A 236 5.43 10.16 4.41
C ALA A 236 5.20 11.41 5.27
N ASN A 237 5.90 11.53 6.41
CA ASN A 237 5.79 12.71 7.27
C ASN A 237 6.29 13.99 6.59
N ILE A 238 7.38 13.92 5.82
CA ILE A 238 7.89 15.05 5.05
C ILE A 238 6.82 15.52 4.05
N VAL A 239 6.26 14.60 3.25
CA VAL A 239 5.22 14.92 2.26
C VAL A 239 3.97 15.52 2.94
N ILE A 240 3.51 14.93 4.04
CA ILE A 240 2.36 15.44 4.81
C ILE A 240 2.64 16.85 5.35
N ALA A 241 3.88 17.15 5.75
CA ALA A 241 4.26 18.49 6.19
C ALA A 241 4.27 19.49 5.03
N GLU A 242 4.78 19.11 3.86
CA GLU A 242 4.78 19.95 2.65
C GLU A 242 3.37 20.26 2.14
N LEU A 243 2.43 19.32 2.24
CA LEU A 243 1.03 19.54 1.90
C LEU A 243 0.36 20.61 2.79
N LYS A 244 0.86 20.82 4.00
CA LYS A 244 0.34 21.83 4.94
C LYS A 244 0.95 23.22 4.72
N LYS A 245 2.06 23.32 3.96
CA LYS A 245 2.68 24.59 3.61
C LYS A 245 1.91 25.21 2.43
N LYS A 246 1.41 26.42 2.66
CA LYS A 246 0.68 27.24 1.69
C LYS A 246 1.63 27.87 0.68
#